data_AF-A0A2M8PJP3-F1
#
_entry.id   AF-A0A2M8PJP3-F1
#
_cell.length_a   1.000
_cell.length_b   1.000
_cell.length_c   1.000
_cell.angle_alpha   90.00
_cell.angle_beta   90.00
_cell.angle_gamma   90.00
#
_symmetry.space_group_name_H-M   'P 1'
#
loop_
_entity.id
_entity.type
_entity.pdbx_description
1 polymer ?
#
loop_
_entity_poly.entity_id
_entity_poly.type
_entity_poly.pdbx_seq_one_letter_code
_entity_poly.pdbx_strand_id
1 'polypeptide(L)'
;GITIADIGLPGAGPRALADVKELARHVRDARLNIQVNCAARTLIQDIEPIVRIQEEIGIPIAAYCFLGTSPIRQYAEDWDLDRLLSISQKALSYAIKNNLEVAFVTEDTTRSHPDTLAT
;
A
#
# COMPACT_ATOMS: atom_id res chain seq x y z
N GLY A 1 -3.54 -7.01 -22.02
CA GLY A 1 -2.44 -6.11 -21.63
C GLY A 1 -2.34 -6.07 -20.11
N ILE A 2 -1.61 -5.12 -19.55
CA ILE A 2 -1.55 -4.87 -18.10
C ILE A 2 -2.77 -4.05 -17.69
N THR A 3 -3.49 -4.47 -16.63
CA THR A 3 -4.66 -3.73 -16.11
C THR A 3 -4.24 -2.64 -15.13
N ILE A 4 -3.37 -2.98 -14.17
CA ILE A 4 -2.85 -2.08 -13.15
C ILE A 4 -1.33 -2.21 -13.08
N ALA A 5 -0.62 -1.08 -13.02
CA ALA A 5 0.83 -1.04 -12.85
C ALA A 5 1.17 -0.47 -11.47
N ASP A 6 2.05 -1.16 -10.74
CA ASP A 6 2.70 -0.58 -9.56
C ASP A 6 3.74 0.44 -10.03
N ILE A 7 3.60 1.69 -9.58
CA ILE A 7 4.48 2.80 -9.95
C ILE A 7 5.45 3.20 -8.84
N GLY A 8 5.45 2.51 -7.68
CA GLY A 8 6.48 2.61 -6.66
C GLY A 8 5.98 2.70 -5.20
N LEU A 9 6.92 2.93 -4.29
CA LEU A 9 6.70 3.11 -2.85
C LEU A 9 6.98 4.58 -2.47
N PRO A 10 6.01 5.50 -2.58
CA PRO A 10 6.27 6.93 -2.34
C PRO A 10 6.66 7.24 -0.88
N GLY A 11 6.30 6.36 0.07
CA GLY A 11 6.76 6.43 1.46
C GLY A 11 8.23 6.07 1.69
N ALA A 12 8.96 5.58 0.67
CA ALA A 12 10.38 5.23 0.80
C ALA A 12 11.30 6.44 1.02
N GLY A 13 10.86 7.62 0.60
CA GLY A 13 11.64 8.84 0.68
C GLY A 13 11.40 9.81 -0.48
N PRO A 14 12.04 10.99 -0.46
CA PRO A 14 11.72 12.09 -1.37
C PRO A 14 11.96 11.76 -2.85
N ARG A 15 12.94 10.91 -3.16
CA ARG A 15 13.20 10.46 -4.53
C ARG A 15 12.06 9.59 -5.06
N ALA A 16 11.67 8.55 -4.31
CA ALA A 16 10.59 7.66 -4.72
C ALA A 16 9.26 8.41 -4.86
N LEU A 17 8.99 9.36 -3.96
CA LEU A 17 7.84 10.26 -4.06
C LEU A 17 7.85 11.06 -5.37
N ALA A 18 9.00 11.64 -5.75
CA ALA A 18 9.13 12.40 -6.99
C ALA A 18 8.92 11.51 -8.22
N ASP A 19 9.51 10.32 -8.24
CA ASP A 19 9.39 9.36 -9.35
C ASP A 19 7.93 8.91 -9.54
N VAL A 20 7.25 8.49 -8.46
CA VAL A 20 5.83 8.08 -8.48
C VAL A 20 4.94 9.22 -8.99
N LYS A 21 5.19 10.44 -8.50
CA LYS A 21 4.40 11.62 -8.88
C LYS A 21 4.54 11.95 -10.38
N GLU A 22 5.73 11.79 -10.94
CA GLU A 22 5.96 12.00 -12.37
C GLU A 22 5.30 10.91 -13.22
N LEU A 23 5.40 9.64 -12.79
CA LEU A 23 4.71 8.54 -13.45
C LEU A 23 3.17 8.72 -13.45
N ALA A 24 2.59 9.08 -12.31
CA ALA A 24 1.17 9.36 -12.19
C ALA A 24 0.75 10.54 -13.09
N ARG A 25 1.55 11.61 -13.13
CA ARG A 25 1.33 12.75 -14.03
C ARG A 25 1.36 12.33 -15.49
N HIS A 26 2.33 11.50 -15.88
CA HIS A 26 2.45 11.01 -17.25
C HIS A 26 1.23 10.16 -17.66
N VAL A 27 0.77 9.26 -16.79
CA VAL A 27 -0.45 8.46 -17.01
C VAL A 27 -1.65 9.37 -17.32
N ARG A 28 -1.84 10.43 -16.52
CA ARG A 28 -2.91 11.41 -16.71
C ARG A 28 -2.75 12.19 -18.01
N ASP A 29 -1.60 12.82 -18.22
CA ASP A 29 -1.38 13.78 -19.31
C ASP A 29 -1.37 13.08 -20.68
N ALA A 30 -0.82 11.86 -20.75
CA ALA A 30 -0.87 11.02 -21.94
C ALA A 30 -2.19 10.22 -22.09
N ARG A 31 -3.11 10.34 -21.13
CA ARG A 31 -4.42 9.64 -21.10
C ARG A 31 -4.26 8.12 -21.30
N LEU A 32 -3.29 7.53 -20.62
CA LEU A 32 -3.04 6.10 -20.73
C LEU A 32 -4.22 5.32 -20.16
N ASN A 33 -4.67 4.30 -20.89
CA ASN A 33 -5.73 3.40 -20.44
C ASN A 33 -5.14 2.30 -19.53
N ILE A 34 -4.60 2.70 -18.39
CA ILE A 34 -4.01 1.81 -17.37
C ILE A 34 -4.31 2.36 -15.97
N GLN A 35 -4.62 1.47 -15.04
CA GLN A 35 -4.74 1.84 -13.63
C GLN A 35 -3.35 1.86 -12.99
N VAL A 36 -3.20 2.60 -11.89
CA VAL A 36 -1.95 2.61 -11.12
C VAL A 36 -2.19 2.26 -9.66
N ASN A 37 -1.21 1.58 -9.07
CA ASN A 37 -1.12 1.41 -7.63
C ASN A 37 0.25 1.86 -7.12
N CYS A 38 0.31 2.09 -5.82
CA CYS A 38 1.55 2.27 -5.09
C CYS A 38 1.61 1.26 -3.95
N ALA A 39 2.77 0.69 -3.73
CA ALA A 39 3.04 -0.05 -2.50
C ALA A 39 3.07 0.91 -1.29
N ALA A 40 2.68 0.40 -0.13
CA ALA A 40 2.86 1.07 1.15
C ALA A 40 3.16 0.04 2.24
N ARG A 41 4.13 0.32 3.13
CA ARG A 41 4.11 -0.38 4.43
C ARG A 41 2.75 -0.08 5.08
N THR A 42 2.19 -1.01 5.85
CA THR A 42 0.91 -0.82 6.56
C THR A 42 1.04 0.18 7.72
N LEU A 43 1.36 1.43 7.39
CA LEU A 43 1.63 2.56 8.26
C LEU A 43 1.09 3.82 7.57
N ILE A 44 0.46 4.71 8.34
CA ILE A 44 -0.13 5.95 7.79
C ILE A 44 0.92 6.80 7.05
N GLN A 45 2.15 6.88 7.57
CA GLN A 45 3.23 7.66 6.95
C GLN A 45 3.62 7.20 5.53
N ASP A 46 3.32 5.95 5.17
CA ASP A 46 3.57 5.41 3.84
C ASP A 46 2.36 5.56 2.91
N ILE A 47 1.15 5.57 3.48
CA ILE A 47 -0.11 5.73 2.75
C ILE A 47 -0.37 7.21 2.41
N GLU A 48 -0.04 8.11 3.34
CA GLU A 48 -0.31 9.54 3.21
C GLU A 48 0.30 10.18 1.95
N PRO A 49 1.54 9.84 1.53
CA PRO A 49 2.07 10.27 0.24
C PRO A 49 1.22 9.83 -0.95
N ILE A 50 0.60 8.65 -0.92
CA ILE A 50 -0.29 8.16 -1.98
C ILE A 50 -1.54 9.04 -2.06
N VAL A 51 -2.15 9.36 -0.90
CA VAL A 51 -3.30 10.27 -0.82
C VAL A 51 -2.95 11.61 -1.46
N ARG A 52 -1.82 12.21 -1.07
CA ARG A 52 -1.36 13.50 -1.63
C ARG A 52 -1.18 13.46 -3.14
N ILE A 53 -0.58 12.40 -3.67
CA ILE A 53 -0.38 12.26 -5.12
C ILE A 53 -1.71 12.11 -5.84
N GLN A 54 -2.64 11.29 -5.32
CA GLN A 54 -3.99 11.16 -5.88
C GLN A 54 -4.70 12.51 -5.94
N GLU A 55 -4.69 13.27 -4.85
CA GLU A 55 -5.32 14.60 -4.78
C GLU A 55 -4.66 15.61 -5.72
N GLU A 56 -3.33 15.66 -5.77
CA GLU A 56 -2.59 16.64 -6.57
C GLU A 56 -2.67 16.33 -8.08
N ILE A 57 -2.56 15.06 -8.46
CA ILE A 57 -2.59 14.66 -9.86
C ILE A 57 -4.02 14.56 -10.37
N GLY A 58 -4.98 14.17 -9.53
CA GLY A 58 -6.38 14.05 -9.89
C GLY A 58 -6.72 12.77 -10.66
N ILE A 59 -5.99 11.69 -10.41
CA ILE A 59 -6.32 10.34 -10.90
C ILE A 59 -6.44 9.35 -9.73
N PRO A 60 -7.30 8.32 -9.82
CA PRO A 60 -7.34 7.27 -8.81
C PRO A 60 -6.01 6.52 -8.72
N ILE A 61 -5.53 6.28 -7.50
CA ILE A 61 -4.36 5.43 -7.22
C ILE A 61 -4.76 4.43 -6.14
N ALA A 62 -4.54 3.14 -6.40
CA ALA A 62 -4.75 2.12 -5.37
C ALA A 62 -3.55 2.03 -4.41
N ALA A 63 -3.80 1.78 -3.13
CA ALA A 63 -2.77 1.50 -2.13
C ALA A 63 -2.66 0.00 -1.88
N TYR A 64 -1.50 -0.57 -2.21
CA TYR A 64 -1.17 -1.98 -1.95
C TYR A 64 -0.38 -2.03 -0.65
N CYS A 65 -1.10 -2.16 0.46
CA CYS A 65 -0.54 -2.11 1.81
C CYS A 65 -0.01 -3.49 2.21
N PHE A 66 1.24 -3.60 2.63
CA PHE A 66 1.84 -4.88 3.02
C PHE A 66 2.30 -4.91 4.49
N LEU A 67 2.10 -6.08 5.12
CA LEU A 67 2.53 -6.37 6.49
C LEU A 67 3.04 -7.82 6.59
N GLY A 68 4.18 -8.02 7.24
CA GLY A 68 4.73 -9.36 7.52
C GLY A 68 3.84 -10.14 8.48
N THR A 69 3.44 -11.35 8.11
CA THR A 69 2.50 -12.18 8.89
C THR A 69 3.05 -13.54 9.32
N SER A 70 4.29 -13.88 8.97
CA SER A 70 4.85 -15.19 9.27
C SER A 70 5.30 -15.33 10.73
N PRO A 71 5.32 -16.55 11.31
CA PRO A 71 5.72 -16.78 12.71
C PRO A 71 7.14 -16.29 13.03
N ILE A 72 8.06 -16.36 12.05
CA ILE A 72 9.43 -15.86 12.24
C ILE A 72 9.46 -14.33 12.33
N ARG A 73 8.60 -13.63 11.59
CA ARG A 73 8.41 -12.18 11.70
C ARG A 73 7.73 -11.82 13.01
N GLN A 74 6.68 -12.55 13.41
CA GLN A 74 6.02 -12.37 14.70
C GLN A 74 7.01 -12.54 15.86
N TYR A 75 7.87 -13.57 15.81
CA TYR A 75 8.91 -13.81 16.81
C TYR A 75 10.00 -12.73 16.79
N ALA A 76 10.48 -12.33 15.60
CA ALA A 76 11.54 -11.33 15.47
C ALA A 76 11.09 -9.92 15.90
N GLU A 77 9.81 -9.59 15.70
CA GLU A 77 9.25 -8.26 15.98
C GLU A 77 8.49 -8.20 17.32
N ASP A 78 8.36 -9.33 18.03
CA ASP A 78 7.53 -9.50 19.24
C ASP A 78 6.08 -9.03 19.03
N TRP A 79 5.49 -9.42 17.90
CA TRP A 79 4.13 -9.04 17.50
C TRP A 79 3.17 -10.20 17.66
N ASP A 80 2.14 -9.99 18.48
CA ASP A 80 0.97 -10.87 18.53
C ASP A 80 -0.04 -10.53 17.42
N LEU A 81 -1.02 -11.43 17.23
CA LEU A 81 -2.05 -11.27 16.22
C LEU A 81 -2.89 -10.00 16.42
N ASP A 82 -3.20 -9.66 17.67
CA ASP A 82 -4.00 -8.48 18.01
C ASP A 82 -3.31 -7.18 17.57
N ARG A 83 -1.98 -7.11 17.73
CA ARG A 83 -1.18 -6.00 17.25
C ARG A 83 -1.17 -5.91 15.73
N LEU A 84 -1.03 -7.03 15.01
CA LEU A 84 -1.10 -7.06 13.54
C LEU A 84 -2.45 -6.55 13.04
N LEU A 85 -3.54 -6.99 13.66
CA LEU A 85 -4.90 -6.54 13.34
C LEU A 85 -5.08 -5.05 13.62
N SER A 86 -4.63 -4.57 14.78
CA SER A 86 -4.72 -3.16 15.17
C SER A 86 -3.99 -2.24 14.19
N ILE A 87 -2.76 -2.59 13.81
CA ILE A 87 -1.96 -1.84 12.83
C ILE A 87 -2.66 -1.81 11.47
N SER A 88 -3.14 -2.97 11.02
CA SER A 88 -3.84 -3.12 9.74
C SER A 88 -5.13 -2.29 9.73
N GLN A 89 -6.00 -2.45 10.73
CA GLN A 89 -7.24 -1.69 10.84
C GLN A 89 -6.98 -0.18 10.83
N LYS A 90 -6.00 0.30 11.59
CA LYS A 90 -5.67 1.73 11.65
C LYS A 90 -5.21 2.26 10.29
N ALA A 91 -4.30 1.56 9.62
CA ALA A 91 -3.74 2.00 8.35
C ALA A 91 -4.75 1.92 7.20
N LEU A 92 -5.47 0.80 7.08
CA LEU A 92 -6.46 0.60 6.02
C LEU A 92 -7.68 1.51 6.19
N SER A 93 -8.13 1.76 7.43
CA SER A 93 -9.20 2.73 7.70
C SER A 93 -8.80 4.14 7.26
N TYR A 94 -7.53 4.52 7.44
CA TYR A 94 -7.01 5.79 6.94
C TYR A 94 -7.04 5.84 5.41
N ALA A 95 -6.59 4.80 4.72
CA ALA A 95 -6.62 4.74 3.25
C ALA A 95 -8.06 4.87 2.69
N ILE A 96 -8.99 4.07 3.24
CA ILE A 96 -10.40 4.08 2.84
C ILE A 96 -11.04 5.46 3.10
N LYS A 97 -10.77 6.07 4.26
CA LYS A 97 -11.28 7.42 4.59
C LYS A 97 -10.81 8.49 3.60
N ASN A 98 -9.66 8.30 2.97
CA ASN A 98 -9.10 9.20 1.95
C ASN A 98 -9.41 8.74 0.51
N ASN A 99 -10.41 7.87 0.31
CA ASN A 99 -10.88 7.40 -0.99
C ASN A 99 -9.81 6.69 -1.83
N LEU A 100 -8.89 5.96 -1.18
CA LEU A 100 -8.02 5.03 -1.89
C LEU A 100 -8.71 3.67 -2.03
N GLU A 101 -8.61 3.07 -3.21
CA GLU A 101 -8.82 1.63 -3.35
C GLU A 101 -7.66 0.91 -2.63
N VAL A 102 -7.95 -0.17 -1.91
CA VAL A 102 -6.97 -0.83 -1.05
C VAL A 102 -6.86 -2.31 -1.41
N ALA A 103 -5.63 -2.79 -1.54
CA ALA A 103 -5.29 -4.20 -1.44
C ALA A 103 -4.43 -4.42 -0.19
N PHE A 104 -4.76 -5.44 0.60
CA PHE A 104 -3.93 -5.85 1.75
C PHE A 104 -3.11 -7.08 1.38
N VAL A 105 -1.79 -6.95 1.50
CA VAL A 105 -0.81 -7.98 1.14
C VAL A 105 -0.22 -8.54 2.42
N THR A 106 -0.51 -9.80 2.70
CA THR A 106 0.14 -10.57 3.77
C THR A 106 1.55 -10.94 3.33
N GLU A 107 2.54 -10.11 3.65
CA GLU A 107 3.93 -10.41 3.31
C GLU A 107 4.32 -11.73 3.97
N ASP A 108 5.02 -12.57 3.20
CA ASP A 108 5.45 -13.91 3.60
C ASP A 108 4.32 -14.94 3.82
N THR A 109 3.18 -14.75 3.15
CA THR A 109 1.97 -15.60 3.23
C THR A 109 2.25 -17.10 3.24
N THR A 110 3.18 -17.58 2.39
CA THR A 110 3.47 -19.02 2.25
C THR A 110 4.02 -19.67 3.52
N ARG A 111 4.52 -18.87 4.47
CA ARG A 111 5.02 -19.31 5.77
C ARG A 111 4.11 -18.88 6.93
N SER A 112 2.99 -18.23 6.66
CA SER A 112 2.01 -17.81 7.66
C SER A 112 1.06 -18.96 8.02
N HIS A 113 0.56 -18.98 9.26
CA HIS A 113 -0.43 -19.97 9.65
C HIS A 113 -1.77 -19.69 8.94
N PRO A 114 -2.43 -20.69 8.32
CA PRO A 114 -3.70 -20.46 7.60
C PRO A 114 -4.77 -19.77 8.45
N ASP A 115 -4.90 -20.13 9.72
CA ASP A 115 -5.88 -19.50 10.62
C ASP A 115 -5.61 -18.00 10.84
N THR A 116 -4.32 -17.60 10.86
CA THR A 116 -3.94 -16.18 10.94
C THR A 116 -4.35 -15.42 9.69
N LEU A 117 -4.33 -16.05 8.52
CA LEU A 117 -4.72 -15.44 7.24
C LEU A 117 -6.24 -15.34 7.08
N ALA A 118 -7.00 -16.18 7.77
CA ALA A 118 -8.46 -16.22 7.74
C ALA A 118 -9.13 -15.26 8.74
N THR A 119 -8.34 -14.58 9.58
CA THR A 119 -8.80 -13.62 10.61
C THR A 119 -8.89 -12.21 10.04
#